data_AF-A0A7X8EKJ1-F1
#
_entry.id   AF-A0A7X8EKJ1-F1
#
_cell.length_a   1.000
_cell.length_b   1.000
_cell.length_c   1.000
_cell.angle_alpha   90.00
_cell.angle_beta   90.00
_cell.angle_gamma   90.00
#
_symmetry.space_group_name_H-M   'P 1'
#
loop_
_entity.id
_entity.type
_entity.pdbx_description
1 polymer ?
#
loop_
_entity_poly.entity_id
_entity_poly.type
_entity_poly.pdbx_seq_one_letter_code
_entity_poly.pdbx_strand_id
1 'polypeptide(L)'
;MSVASSAKKEKEAVGARDRTIPVRVSRSLYDDARRTAVAECRTIAGQIEYWSQVGRAALDNPDLPVEFVRSILVAKARREIEPFDPED
;
A
#
# COMPACT_ATOMS: atom_id res chain seq x y z
N MET A 1 -14.42 43.03 17.87
CA MET A 1 -13.98 43.06 16.44
C MET A 1 -12.46 42.93 16.40
N SER A 2 -11.94 42.21 15.38
CA SER A 2 -10.52 41.99 15.04
C SER A 2 -9.83 40.86 15.80
N VAL A 3 -9.78 39.61 15.32
CA VAL A 3 -9.07 38.94 14.18
C VAL A 3 -7.55 38.93 14.21
N ALA A 4 -7.03 37.73 13.90
CA ALA A 4 -5.68 37.27 13.59
C ALA A 4 -4.75 37.02 14.79
N SER A 5 -3.95 35.95 14.85
CA SER A 5 -3.46 35.12 13.76
C SER A 5 -3.11 33.71 14.25
N SER A 6 -3.75 32.72 13.64
CA SER A 6 -3.29 31.34 13.62
C SER A 6 -2.10 31.24 12.67
N ALA A 7 -0.92 30.90 13.20
CA ALA A 7 0.21 30.51 12.38
C ALA A 7 0.93 29.31 13.02
N LYS A 8 0.63 28.16 12.43
CA LYS A 8 1.62 27.16 12.00
C LYS A 8 2.51 26.58 13.10
N LYS A 9 2.08 25.43 13.60
CA LYS A 9 3.01 24.35 13.97
C LYS A 9 2.54 23.04 13.33
N GLU A 10 2.65 23.00 12.00
CA GLU A 10 2.91 21.75 11.27
C GLU A 10 4.24 21.21 11.79
N LYS A 11 4.22 20.25 12.72
CA LYS A 11 5.31 19.30 12.88
C LYS A 11 4.77 17.96 13.39
N GLU A 12 5.03 16.95 12.58
CA GLU A 12 5.13 15.53 12.92
C GLU A 12 3.84 14.78 13.30
N ALA A 13 3.27 14.12 12.29
CA ALA A 13 2.75 12.77 12.46
C ALA A 13 3.40 11.83 11.42
N VAL A 14 4.72 11.89 11.28
CA VAL A 14 5.51 10.81 10.68
C VAL A 14 5.55 9.70 11.72
N GLY A 15 4.87 8.58 11.42
CA GLY A 15 4.93 7.37 12.25
C GLY A 15 3.64 7.07 13.02
N ALA A 16 2.51 7.00 12.32
CA ALA A 16 1.47 6.06 12.74
C ALA A 16 2.10 4.66 12.63
N ARG A 17 2.57 4.10 13.75
CA ARG A 17 2.89 2.67 13.83
C ARG A 17 1.68 1.95 13.24
N ASP A 18 1.87 1.22 12.15
CA ASP A 18 0.80 0.46 11.52
C ASP A 18 0.31 -0.57 12.54
N ARG A 19 -0.82 -0.25 13.19
CA ARG A 19 -1.36 -1.04 14.29
C ARG A 19 -2.16 -2.16 13.65
N THR A 20 -1.66 -3.38 13.79
CA THR A 20 -2.36 -4.57 13.29
C THR A 20 -3.70 -4.73 14.01
N ILE A 21 -4.78 -4.84 13.25
CA ILE A 21 -6.12 -5.16 13.75
C ILE A 21 -6.43 -6.61 13.35
N PRO A 22 -6.84 -7.48 14.29
CA PRO A 22 -7.18 -8.86 13.96
C PRO A 22 -8.45 -8.92 13.09
N VAL A 23 -8.36 -9.57 11.93
CA VAL A 23 -9.47 -9.78 11.00
C VAL A 23 -9.74 -11.26 10.85
N ARG A 24 -11.02 -11.65 10.84
CA ARG A 24 -11.42 -13.04 10.55
C ARG A 24 -11.41 -13.27 9.04
N VAL A 25 -10.69 -14.30 8.61
CA VAL A 25 -10.58 -14.71 7.20
C VAL A 25 -11.10 -16.14 7.01
N SER A 26 -11.57 -16.46 5.82
CA SER A 26 -11.97 -17.84 5.49
C SER A 26 -10.75 -18.76 5.49
N ARG A 27 -10.99 -20.05 5.79
CA ARG A 27 -9.91 -21.06 5.79
C ARG A 27 -9.27 -21.22 4.41
N SER A 28 -10.08 -21.18 3.35
CA SER A 28 -9.60 -21.25 1.97
C SER A 28 -8.63 -20.11 1.63
N LEU A 29 -9.01 -18.87 1.96
CA LEU A 29 -8.17 -17.70 1.71
C LEU A 29 -6.84 -17.80 2.49
N TYR A 30 -6.89 -18.27 3.74
CA TYR A 30 -5.69 -18.46 4.55
C TYR A 30 -4.75 -19.52 3.93
N ASP A 31 -5.30 -20.65 3.48
CA ASP A 31 -4.51 -21.74 2.89
C ASP A 31 -3.89 -21.31 1.55
N ASP A 32 -4.61 -20.53 0.73
CA ASP A 32 -4.09 -19.96 -0.52
C ASP A 32 -2.99 -18.93 -0.25
N ALA A 33 -3.23 -18.00 0.69
CA ALA A 33 -2.22 -17.03 1.11
C ALA A 33 -0.97 -17.72 1.64
N ARG A 34 -1.11 -18.81 2.40
CA ARG A 34 0.02 -19.59 2.92
C ARG A 34 0.87 -20.21 1.81
N ARG A 35 0.24 -20.78 0.78
CA ARG A 35 0.96 -21.37 -0.37
C ARG A 35 1.73 -20.31 -1.14
N THR A 36 1.06 -19.20 -1.46
CA THR A 36 1.67 -18.11 -2.24
C THR A 36 2.76 -17.38 -1.44
N ALA A 37 2.55 -17.15 -0.13
CA ALA A 37 3.53 -16.50 0.73
C ALA A 37 4.87 -17.25 0.76
N VAL A 38 4.85 -18.58 0.76
CA VAL A 38 6.07 -19.41 0.70
C VAL A 38 6.78 -19.25 -0.65
N ALA A 39 6.04 -19.25 -1.77
CA ALA A 39 6.62 -19.08 -3.10
C ALA A 39 7.23 -17.69 -3.31
N GLU A 40 6.65 -16.67 -2.69
CA GLU A 40 7.00 -15.27 -2.85
C GLU A 40 7.92 -14.71 -1.75
N CYS A 41 8.38 -15.55 -0.82
CA CYS A 41 9.19 -15.15 0.33
C CYS A 41 8.55 -14.03 1.18
N ARG A 42 7.23 -14.11 1.42
CA ARG A 42 6.47 -13.17 2.27
C ARG A 42 5.91 -13.88 3.50
N THR A 43 5.47 -13.09 4.49
CA THR A 43 4.62 -13.63 5.58
C THR A 43 3.20 -13.85 5.05
N ILE A 44 2.42 -14.72 5.71
CA ILE A 44 1.03 -14.99 5.31
C ILE A 44 0.18 -13.70 5.36
N ALA A 45 0.32 -12.93 6.45
CA ALA A 45 -0.33 -11.63 6.59
C ALA A 45 0.12 -10.64 5.50
N GLY A 46 1.43 -10.57 5.24
CA GLY A 46 1.99 -9.70 4.19
C GLY A 46 1.52 -10.08 2.78
N GLN A 47 1.25 -11.37 2.53
CA GLN A 47 0.68 -11.80 1.25
C GLN A 47 -0.78 -11.34 1.09
N ILE A 48 -1.56 -11.37 2.17
CA ILE A 48 -2.96 -10.87 2.17
C ILE A 48 -2.98 -9.34 2.03
N GLU A 49 -2.09 -8.63 2.72
CA GLU A 49 -1.93 -7.18 2.57
C GLU A 49 -1.56 -6.82 1.13
N TYR A 50 -0.64 -7.56 0.52
CA TYR A 50 -0.23 -7.36 -0.86
C TYR A 50 -1.40 -7.54 -1.83
N TRP A 51 -2.17 -8.64 -1.72
CA TRP A 51 -3.37 -8.83 -2.53
C TRP A 51 -4.40 -7.71 -2.32
N SER A 52 -4.54 -7.23 -1.09
CA SER A 52 -5.44 -6.12 -0.77
C SER A 52 -4.98 -4.81 -1.42
N GLN A 53 -3.68 -4.53 -1.43
CA GLN A 53 -3.11 -3.34 -2.10
C GLN A 53 -3.27 -3.42 -3.62
N VAL A 54 -2.96 -4.56 -4.23
CA VAL A 54 -3.14 -4.79 -5.67
C VAL A 54 -4.61 -4.65 -6.05
N GLY A 55 -5.51 -5.31 -5.32
CA GLY A 55 -6.95 -5.26 -5.57
C GLY A 55 -7.51 -3.85 -5.47
N ARG A 56 -7.13 -3.09 -4.43
CA ARG A 56 -7.54 -1.68 -4.30
C ARG A 56 -7.04 -0.85 -5.48
N ALA A 57 -5.75 -0.94 -5.81
CA ALA A 57 -5.17 -0.15 -6.89
C ALA A 57 -5.78 -0.49 -8.27
N ALA A 58 -6.13 -1.76 -8.50
CA ALA A 58 -6.82 -2.18 -9.72
C ALA A 58 -8.27 -1.69 -9.79
N LEU A 59 -8.98 -1.64 -8.66
CA LEU A 59 -10.34 -1.09 -8.61
C LEU A 59 -10.36 0.43 -8.81
N ASP A 60 -9.38 1.14 -8.25
CA ASP A 60 -9.24 2.59 -8.41
C ASP A 60 -8.83 2.99 -9.84
N ASN A 61 -8.19 2.07 -10.58
CA ASN A 61 -7.69 2.30 -11.94
C ASN A 61 -8.15 1.17 -12.88
N PRO A 62 -9.44 1.10 -13.23
CA PRO A 62 -10.02 -0.03 -13.98
C PRO A 62 -9.45 -0.18 -15.39
N ASP A 63 -8.90 0.88 -15.96
CA ASP A 63 -8.29 0.90 -17.29
C ASP A 63 -6.85 0.33 -17.30
N LEU A 64 -6.24 0.17 -16.12
CA LEU A 64 -4.88 -0.34 -16.01
C LEU A 64 -4.88 -1.87 -15.82
N PRO A 65 -4.10 -2.62 -16.61
CA PRO A 65 -3.92 -4.05 -16.40
C PRO A 65 -3.37 -4.34 -14.99
N VAL A 66 -3.90 -5.39 -14.35
CA VAL A 66 -3.48 -5.81 -13.00
C VAL A 66 -1.96 -6.07 -12.92
N GLU A 67 -1.37 -6.62 -13.98
CA GLU A 67 0.08 -6.86 -14.03
C GLU A 67 0.90 -5.56 -14.06
N PHE A 68 0.37 -4.48 -14.63
CA PHE A 68 1.00 -3.16 -14.60
C PHE A 68 0.90 -2.51 -13.21
N VAL A 69 -0.27 -2.64 -12.56
CA VAL A 69 -0.43 -2.22 -11.16
C VAL A 69 0.56 -2.97 -10.25
N ARG A 70 0.74 -4.27 -10.51
CA ARG A 70 1.69 -5.12 -9.79
C ARG A 70 3.13 -4.62 -9.93
N SER A 71 3.58 -4.34 -11.15
CA SER A 71 4.96 -3.89 -11.41
C SER A 71 5.25 -2.56 -10.72
N ILE A 72 4.30 -1.61 -10.76
CA ILE A 72 4.42 -0.32 -10.05
C ILE A 72 4.54 -0.53 -8.53
N LEU A 73 3.74 -1.42 -7.94
CA LEU A 73 3.82 -1.69 -6.50
C LEU A 73 5.16 -2.31 -6.09
N VAL A 74 5.74 -3.16 -6.94
CA VAL A 74 7.08 -3.72 -6.72
C VAL A 74 8.16 -2.62 -6.85
N ALA A 75 8.08 -1.78 -7.90
CA ALA A 75 8.99 -0.65 -8.08
C ALA A 75 8.93 0.33 -6.90
N LYS A 76 7.71 0.60 -6.40
CA LYS A 76 7.47 1.40 -5.18
C LYS A 76 8.17 0.81 -3.96
N ALA A 77 8.04 -0.50 -3.74
CA ALA A 77 8.69 -1.18 -2.61
C ALA A 77 10.22 -1.13 -2.71
N ARG A 78 10.77 -1.19 -3.93
CA ARG A 78 12.22 -1.11 -4.19
C ARG A 78 12.77 0.31 -4.23
N ARG A 79 11.90 1.33 -4.14
CA ARG A 79 12.25 2.76 -4.33
C ARG A 79 12.88 3.05 -5.69
N GLU A 80 12.50 2.28 -6.71
CA GLU A 80 12.95 2.42 -8.10
C GLU A 80 12.06 3.38 -8.90
N ILE A 81 11.44 4.34 -8.22
CA ILE A 81 10.55 5.35 -8.82
C ILE A 81 11.20 6.71 -8.62
N GLU A 82 11.64 7.30 -9.71
CA GLU A 82 12.00 8.71 -9.73
C GLU A 82 10.75 9.57 -9.97
N PRO A 83 10.60 10.70 -9.26
CA PRO A 83 9.60 11.68 -9.61
C PRO A 83 9.81 12.14 -11.05
N PHE A 84 8.75 12.10 -11.86
CA PHE A 84 8.78 12.71 -13.17
C PHE A 84 8.87 14.23 -13.01
N ASP A 85 9.95 14.82 -13.52
CA ASP A 85 10.11 16.27 -13.66
C ASP A 85 9.80 16.67 -15.11
N PRO A 86 8.70 17.39 -15.39
CA PRO A 86 8.31 17.76 -16.74
C PRO A 86 9.16 18.89 -17.38
N GLU A 87 10.12 19.47 -16.64
CA GLU A 87 10.88 20.65 -17.10
C GLU A 87 12.22 20.35 -17.81
N ASP A 88 12.54 19.08 -18.09
CA ASP A 88 13.67 18.65 -18.96
C ASP A 88 13.23 18.17 -20.35
#